data_AF-A0ABD1D338-F1
#
_entry.id   AF-A0ABD1D338-F1
#
_cell.length_a   1.000
_cell.length_b   1.000
_cell.length_c   1.000
_cell.angle_alpha   90.00
_cell.angle_beta   90.00
_cell.angle_gamma   90.00
#
_symmetry.space_group_name_H-M   'P 1'
#
loop_
_entity.id
_entity.type
_entity.pdbx_description
1 polymer ?
#
loop_
_entity_poly.entity_id
_entity_poly.type
_entity_poly.pdbx_seq_one_letter_code
_entity_poly.pdbx_strand_id
1 'polypeptide(L)'
;MDYAERHGYLKGVVKHIIHDPGRGAPLAVVHFRDPYKFKLRKQLFIAAEGMYTGQFVYCGKRAQLQIGNVLPIGLMPEGTIVCNLEEKTGDRGKLARTSGNYASVIAHNPDTKRTRVKLPSGAKKVLPSANRAMVGIVAGGGRIDKPILKAGRAYHKYKVKRNCWPKVRGVAMNPVEHPHGGGNHQHIVIFHVRSKIYRSDFGHLFDVGVRVEVVEHPSRNSIRCVVRCQDVDHLSDVVLLHELAAQDVSEIYRNRWRKKTRPERGR
;
A
#
# COMPACT_ATOMS: atom_id res chain seq x y z
N MET A 1 14.42 -16.33 12.58
CA MET A 1 13.15 -16.71 11.93
C MET A 1 13.27 -16.59 10.43
N ASP A 2 13.50 -15.41 9.87
CA ASP A 2 13.60 -15.25 8.42
C ASP A 2 14.61 -16.22 7.75
N TYR A 3 15.80 -16.42 8.32
CA TYR A 3 16.74 -17.45 7.84
C TYR A 3 16.19 -18.89 7.94
N ALA A 4 15.51 -19.21 9.04
CA ALA A 4 14.93 -20.53 9.29
C ALA A 4 13.71 -20.82 8.41
N GLU A 5 12.90 -19.80 8.09
CA GLU A 5 11.77 -19.90 7.17
C GLU A 5 12.22 -20.06 5.72
N ARG A 6 13.37 -19.48 5.34
CA ARG A 6 13.93 -19.58 3.98
C ARG A 6 14.58 -20.93 3.69
N HIS A 7 15.35 -21.45 4.64
CA HIS A 7 16.14 -22.68 4.45
C HIS A 7 15.51 -23.91 5.09
N GLY A 8 14.62 -23.72 6.06
CA GLY A 8 14.05 -24.80 6.86
C GLY A 8 12.55 -24.92 6.74
N TYR A 9 11.99 -25.56 7.76
CA TYR A 9 10.56 -25.78 7.93
C TYR A 9 10.21 -25.41 9.37
N LEU A 10 9.28 -24.46 9.52
CA LEU A 10 8.91 -23.92 10.81
C LEU A 10 7.42 -24.14 11.07
N LYS A 11 7.12 -24.67 12.25
CA LYS A 11 5.75 -24.86 12.76
C LYS A 11 5.42 -23.76 13.76
N GLY A 12 4.33 -23.06 13.51
CA GLY A 12 3.73 -22.06 14.39
C GLY A 12 2.32 -22.45 14.82
N VAL A 13 1.87 -21.87 15.92
CA VAL A 13 0.48 -21.97 16.41
C VAL A 13 -0.12 -20.57 16.49
N VAL A 14 -1.28 -20.38 15.88
CA VAL A 14 -2.05 -19.15 16.04
C VAL A 14 -2.62 -19.12 17.46
N LYS A 15 -2.25 -18.13 18.27
CA LYS A 15 -2.80 -17.98 19.63
C LYS A 15 -4.02 -17.07 19.67
N HIS A 16 -3.91 -15.91 19.06
CA HIS A 16 -4.97 -14.89 19.08
C HIS A 16 -5.07 -14.22 17.73
N ILE A 17 -6.29 -13.83 17.34
CA ILE A 17 -6.54 -12.94 16.21
C ILE A 17 -6.98 -11.60 16.80
N ILE A 18 -6.20 -10.56 16.54
CA ILE A 18 -6.37 -9.21 17.10
C ILE A 18 -6.88 -8.26 16.02
N HIS A 19 -7.74 -7.33 16.42
CA HIS A 19 -8.16 -6.23 15.55
C HIS A 19 -7.12 -5.10 15.60
N ASP A 20 -6.50 -4.79 14.44
CA ASP A 20 -5.62 -3.62 14.29
C ASP A 20 -6.37 -2.48 13.59
N PRO A 21 -6.71 -1.40 14.31
CA PRO A 21 -7.50 -0.30 13.75
C PRO A 21 -6.74 0.50 12.68
N GLY A 22 -5.41 0.46 12.65
CA GLY A 22 -4.60 1.21 11.68
C GLY A 22 -4.57 0.60 10.28
N ARG A 23 -4.55 -0.74 10.20
CA ARG A 23 -4.25 -1.50 8.98
C ARG A 23 -5.49 -1.99 8.24
N GLY A 24 -6.64 -2.01 8.91
CA GLY A 24 -7.93 -2.43 8.36
C GLY A 24 -8.08 -3.94 8.21
N ALA A 25 -6.98 -4.70 8.11
CA ALA A 25 -6.94 -6.15 8.20
C ALA A 25 -6.64 -6.60 9.64
N PRO A 26 -7.25 -7.68 10.14
CA PRO A 26 -6.91 -8.25 11.43
C PRO A 26 -5.51 -8.91 11.39
N LEU A 27 -4.86 -8.96 12.54
CA LEU A 27 -3.55 -9.59 12.71
C LEU A 27 -3.69 -10.91 13.48
N ALA A 28 -2.95 -11.92 13.07
CA ALA A 28 -2.80 -13.17 13.81
C ALA A 28 -1.50 -13.14 14.62
N VAL A 29 -1.61 -13.35 15.94
CA VAL A 29 -0.47 -13.55 16.82
C VAL A 29 -0.06 -15.01 16.75
N VAL A 30 1.04 -15.29 16.05
CA VAL A 30 1.56 -16.64 15.85
C VAL A 30 2.75 -16.87 16.77
N HIS A 31 2.69 -17.95 17.52
CA HIS A 31 3.77 -18.41 18.38
C HIS A 31 4.58 -19.47 17.66
N PHE A 32 5.85 -19.17 17.41
CA PHE A 32 6.80 -20.09 16.80
C PHE A 32 7.80 -20.58 17.85
N ARG A 33 8.14 -21.86 17.77
CA ARG A 33 9.29 -22.42 18.48
C ARG A 33 10.55 -22.07 17.70
N ASP A 34 11.47 -21.33 18.30
CA ASP A 34 12.73 -20.97 17.64
C ASP A 34 13.61 -22.23 17.50
N PRO A 35 14.09 -22.55 16.28
CA PRO A 35 14.92 -23.74 16.08
C PRO A 35 16.34 -23.59 16.64
N TYR A 36 16.83 -22.36 16.84
CA TYR A 36 18.20 -22.11 17.31
C TYR A 36 18.30 -21.79 18.80
N LYS A 37 17.25 -21.19 19.36
CA LYS A 37 17.18 -20.83 20.77
C LYS A 37 15.97 -21.52 21.37
N PHE A 38 16.07 -22.12 22.55
CA PHE A 38 14.92 -22.71 23.28
C PHE A 38 13.97 -21.63 23.82
N LYS A 39 13.47 -20.75 22.95
CA LYS A 39 12.57 -19.64 23.27
C LYS A 39 11.39 -19.64 22.33
N LEU A 40 10.24 -19.25 22.86
CA LEU A 40 9.05 -19.04 22.08
C LEU A 40 9.06 -17.61 21.51
N ARG A 41 9.01 -17.48 20.18
CA ARG A 41 8.95 -16.18 19.51
C ARG A 41 7.54 -15.87 19.06
N LYS A 42 7.05 -14.71 19.46
CA LYS A 42 5.78 -14.16 19.00
C LYS A 42 6.00 -13.40 17.70
N GLN A 43 5.18 -13.65 16.68
CA GLN A 43 5.19 -12.94 15.42
C GLN A 43 3.78 -12.49 15.07
N LEU A 44 3.69 -11.34 14.40
CA LEU A 44 2.43 -10.77 13.93
C LEU A 44 2.30 -11.06 12.44
N PHE A 45 1.31 -11.85 12.10
CA PHE A 45 0.96 -12.21 10.74
C PHE A 45 -0.27 -11.41 10.34
N ILE A 46 -0.42 -11.12 9.04
CA ILE A 46 -1.72 -10.71 8.54
C ILE A 46 -2.61 -11.95 8.57
N ALA A 47 -3.79 -11.84 9.15
CA ALA A 47 -4.71 -12.97 9.16
C ALA A 47 -5.30 -13.17 7.75
N ALA A 48 -5.16 -14.38 7.24
CA ALA A 48 -5.89 -14.82 6.06
C ALA A 48 -7.33 -15.19 6.45
N GLU A 49 -8.24 -15.09 5.50
CA GLU A 49 -9.61 -15.56 5.65
C GLU A 49 -9.64 -17.05 5.97
N GLY A 50 -10.46 -17.47 6.93
CA GLY A 50 -10.48 -18.86 7.41
C GLY A 50 -9.39 -19.21 8.44
N MET A 51 -8.49 -18.29 8.81
CA MET A 51 -7.60 -18.51 9.94
C MET A 51 -8.36 -18.47 11.27
N TYR A 52 -8.02 -19.39 12.18
CA TYR A 52 -8.65 -19.49 13.51
C TYR A 52 -7.61 -19.72 14.61
N THR A 53 -8.00 -19.45 15.86
CA THR A 53 -7.15 -19.65 17.04
C THR A 53 -6.92 -21.13 17.31
N GLY A 54 -5.68 -21.52 17.54
CA GLY A 54 -5.25 -22.92 17.71
C GLY A 54 -4.77 -23.57 16.41
N GLN A 55 -5.00 -22.94 15.25
CA GLN A 55 -4.54 -23.45 13.96
C GLN A 55 -3.02 -23.53 13.89
N PHE A 56 -2.51 -24.60 13.28
CA PHE A 56 -1.09 -24.72 12.93
C PHE A 56 -0.79 -23.99 11.62
N VAL A 57 0.25 -23.17 11.65
CA VAL A 57 0.77 -22.47 10.47
C VAL A 57 2.15 -23.01 10.17
N TYR A 58 2.36 -23.40 8.92
CA TYR A 58 3.63 -23.93 8.44
C TYR A 58 4.30 -22.93 7.50
N CYS A 59 5.58 -22.68 7.74
CA CYS A 59 6.40 -21.78 6.93
C CYS A 59 7.60 -22.54 6.37
N GLY A 60 7.77 -22.52 5.04
CA GLY A 60 8.94 -23.08 4.37
C GLY A 60 8.59 -23.87 3.10
N LYS A 61 9.62 -24.41 2.44
CA LYS A 61 9.50 -25.15 1.17
C LYS A 61 8.67 -26.43 1.27
N ARG A 62 8.69 -27.08 2.44
CA ARG A 62 7.99 -28.35 2.70
C ARG A 62 6.58 -28.16 3.27
N ALA A 63 6.11 -26.91 3.40
CA ALA A 63 4.76 -26.66 3.87
C ALA A 63 3.74 -27.15 2.83
N GLN A 64 2.59 -27.61 3.31
CA GLN A 64 1.47 -27.97 2.45
C GLN A 64 0.77 -26.70 1.97
N LEU A 65 0.15 -26.78 0.78
CA LEU A 65 -0.68 -25.71 0.24
C LEU A 65 -2.01 -25.65 1.01
N GLN A 66 -2.03 -24.90 2.11
CA GLN A 66 -3.18 -24.70 2.97
C GLN A 66 -3.26 -23.23 3.36
N ILE A 67 -4.48 -22.77 3.65
CA ILE A 67 -4.72 -21.35 3.96
C ILE A 67 -3.95 -20.94 5.22
N GLY A 68 -3.25 -19.81 5.15
CA GLY A 68 -2.41 -19.27 6.22
C GLY A 68 -0.96 -19.78 6.22
N ASN A 69 -0.65 -20.84 5.48
CA ASN A 69 0.74 -21.30 5.33
C ASN A 69 1.54 -20.36 4.42
N VAL A 70 2.85 -20.30 4.67
CA VAL A 70 3.78 -19.45 3.93
C VAL A 70 4.75 -20.32 3.14
N LEU A 71 4.72 -20.20 1.81
CA LEU A 71 5.57 -20.94 0.91
C LEU A 71 6.28 -20.00 -0.07
N PRO A 72 7.41 -20.41 -0.65
CA PRO A 72 7.96 -19.75 -1.83
C PRO A 72 6.97 -19.85 -3.00
N ILE A 73 6.82 -18.76 -3.73
CA ILE A 73 5.87 -18.65 -4.83
C ILE A 73 6.14 -19.71 -5.91
N GLY A 74 7.40 -20.02 -6.20
CA GLY A 74 7.75 -21.02 -7.23
C GLY A 74 7.35 -22.46 -6.92
N LEU A 75 6.90 -22.76 -5.70
CA LEU A 75 6.39 -24.09 -5.31
C LEU A 75 4.86 -24.15 -5.31
N MET A 76 4.20 -23.01 -5.37
CA MET A 76 2.73 -22.96 -5.43
C MET A 76 2.31 -23.25 -6.87
N PRO A 77 1.20 -23.98 -7.10
CA PRO A 77 0.70 -24.17 -8.45
C PRO A 77 0.15 -22.87 -9.03
N GLU A 78 0.09 -22.81 -10.35
CA GLU A 78 -0.53 -21.70 -11.08
C GLU A 78 -2.01 -21.59 -10.72
N GLY A 79 -2.53 -20.36 -10.71
CA GLY A 79 -3.89 -20.06 -10.25
C GLY A 79 -4.03 -19.87 -8.74
N THR A 80 -3.02 -20.23 -7.94
CA THR A 80 -3.09 -20.08 -6.47
C THR A 80 -3.32 -18.63 -6.06
N ILE A 81 -4.26 -18.44 -5.15
CA ILE A 81 -4.57 -17.15 -4.52
C ILE A 81 -3.66 -16.96 -3.31
N VAL A 82 -2.96 -15.83 -3.26
CA VAL A 82 -1.94 -15.53 -2.27
C VAL A 82 -2.07 -14.11 -1.72
N CYS A 83 -1.61 -13.91 -0.49
CA CYS A 83 -1.53 -12.61 0.16
C CYS A 83 -0.18 -12.41 0.89
N ASN A 84 0.05 -11.19 1.37
CA ASN A 84 1.29 -10.78 2.05
C ASN A 84 2.57 -11.20 1.29
N LEU A 85 2.59 -10.88 0.00
CA LEU A 85 3.56 -11.37 -0.96
C LEU A 85 4.82 -10.49 -0.97
N GLU A 86 5.99 -11.12 -1.03
CA GLU A 86 7.27 -10.43 -1.07
C GLU A 86 7.55 -9.85 -2.46
N GLU A 87 7.98 -8.59 -2.53
CA GLU A 87 8.48 -7.95 -3.76
C GLU A 87 9.95 -8.30 -3.99
N LYS A 88 10.77 -8.23 -2.93
CA LYS A 88 12.16 -8.69 -2.92
C LYS A 88 12.33 -9.80 -1.88
N THR A 89 13.20 -10.76 -2.15
CA THR A 89 13.49 -11.86 -1.22
C THR A 89 13.86 -11.33 0.17
N GLY A 90 13.06 -11.64 1.18
CA GLY A 90 13.29 -11.22 2.57
C GLY A 90 12.68 -9.88 2.98
N ASP A 91 11.82 -9.27 2.16
CA ASP A 91 11.15 -8.01 2.51
C ASP A 91 9.94 -8.15 3.47
N ARG A 92 9.67 -9.38 3.95
CA ARG A 92 8.59 -9.74 4.90
C ARG A 92 7.16 -9.47 4.40
N GLY A 93 6.99 -9.29 3.10
CA GLY A 93 5.71 -9.10 2.45
C GLY A 93 5.38 -7.62 2.31
N LYS A 94 5.31 -7.16 1.06
CA LYS A 94 4.99 -5.78 0.70
C LYS A 94 3.72 -5.67 -0.14
N LEU A 95 3.38 -6.71 -0.89
CA LEU A 95 2.27 -6.73 -1.84
C LEU A 95 1.06 -7.47 -1.26
N ALA A 96 -0.15 -7.10 -1.70
CA ALA A 96 -1.42 -7.71 -1.29
C ALA A 96 -1.61 -7.85 0.24
N ARG A 97 -1.56 -6.73 0.96
CA ARG A 97 -1.64 -6.68 2.45
C ARG A 97 -2.94 -6.08 3.00
N THR A 98 -3.74 -5.46 2.16
CA THR A 98 -4.97 -4.77 2.57
C THR A 98 -6.10 -5.77 2.78
N SER A 99 -7.03 -5.48 3.69
CA SER A 99 -8.23 -6.27 3.94
C SER A 99 -8.99 -6.61 2.65
N GLY A 100 -9.28 -7.89 2.40
CA GLY A 100 -10.00 -8.37 1.21
C GLY A 100 -9.17 -8.45 -0.07
N ASN A 101 -7.91 -8.00 -0.06
CA ASN A 101 -7.06 -8.07 -1.25
C ASN A 101 -6.33 -9.41 -1.34
N TYR A 102 -6.04 -9.80 -2.57
CA TYR A 102 -5.22 -10.95 -2.90
C TYR A 102 -4.43 -10.69 -4.17
N ALA A 103 -3.40 -11.49 -4.40
CA ALA A 103 -2.71 -11.64 -5.66
C ALA A 103 -2.93 -13.06 -6.17
N SER A 104 -2.83 -13.27 -7.48
CA SER A 104 -2.95 -14.58 -8.10
C SER A 104 -1.68 -14.93 -8.85
N VAL A 105 -1.21 -16.15 -8.68
CA VAL A 105 -0.07 -16.69 -9.42
C VAL A 105 -0.54 -17.03 -10.83
N ILE A 106 0.07 -16.42 -11.85
CA ILE A 106 -0.35 -16.63 -13.24
C ILE A 106 0.46 -17.77 -13.85
N ALA A 107 1.79 -17.62 -13.86
CA ALA A 107 2.68 -18.54 -14.56
C ALA A 107 4.07 -18.54 -13.93
N HIS A 108 4.71 -19.71 -13.93
CA HIS A 108 6.10 -19.87 -13.50
C HIS A 108 7.01 -20.07 -14.71
N ASN A 109 8.11 -19.32 -14.76
CA ASN A 109 9.16 -19.56 -15.73
C ASN A 109 10.33 -20.26 -15.01
N PRO A 110 10.49 -21.59 -15.16
CA PRO A 110 11.54 -22.34 -14.46
C PRO A 110 12.94 -21.91 -14.90
N ASP A 111 13.16 -21.59 -16.18
CA ASP A 111 14.48 -21.25 -16.73
C ASP A 111 15.05 -19.96 -16.12
N THR A 112 14.20 -18.94 -15.99
CA THR A 112 14.59 -17.63 -15.45
C THR A 112 14.42 -17.54 -13.93
N LYS A 113 13.88 -18.59 -13.29
CA LYS A 113 13.52 -18.60 -11.86
C LYS A 113 12.67 -17.39 -11.45
N ARG A 114 11.76 -16.97 -12.33
CA ARG A 114 10.81 -15.87 -12.06
C ARG A 114 9.38 -16.35 -12.20
N THR A 115 8.50 -15.77 -11.39
CA THR A 115 7.06 -16.01 -11.41
C THR A 115 6.34 -14.73 -11.78
N ARG A 116 5.32 -14.86 -12.64
CA ARG A 116 4.40 -13.77 -12.98
C ARG A 116 3.19 -13.84 -12.06
N VAL A 117 2.89 -12.74 -11.40
CA VAL A 117 1.74 -12.60 -10.50
C VAL A 117 0.83 -11.47 -10.95
N LYS A 118 -0.48 -11.65 -10.78
CA LYS A 118 -1.49 -10.61 -10.92
C LYS A 118 -1.66 -9.92 -9.56
N LEU A 119 -1.42 -8.62 -9.50
CA LEU A 119 -1.62 -7.81 -8.31
C LEU A 119 -3.10 -7.45 -8.13
N PRO A 120 -3.54 -7.06 -6.92
CA PRO A 120 -4.92 -6.61 -6.68
C PRO A 120 -5.28 -5.35 -7.49
N SER A 121 -4.30 -4.58 -7.97
CA SER A 121 -4.51 -3.45 -8.89
C SER A 121 -4.82 -3.89 -10.33
N GLY A 122 -4.76 -5.18 -10.64
CA GLY A 122 -4.86 -5.73 -11.99
C GLY A 122 -3.53 -5.76 -12.75
N ALA A 123 -2.49 -5.05 -12.28
CA ALA A 123 -1.18 -5.05 -12.91
C ALA A 123 -0.49 -6.42 -12.80
N LYS A 124 0.19 -6.83 -13.87
CA LYS A 124 1.03 -8.05 -13.90
C LYS A 124 2.44 -7.66 -13.49
N LYS A 125 3.00 -8.37 -12.49
CA LYS A 125 4.37 -8.14 -12.03
C LYS A 125 5.18 -9.43 -12.06
N VAL A 126 6.45 -9.33 -12.47
CA VAL A 126 7.39 -10.45 -12.50
C VAL A 126 8.27 -10.38 -11.26
N LEU A 127 8.33 -11.46 -10.50
CA LEU A 127 9.04 -11.54 -9.22
C LEU A 127 9.94 -12.78 -9.19
N PRO A 128 11.03 -12.77 -8.40
CA PRO A 128 11.82 -13.98 -8.18
C PRO A 128 10.97 -15.12 -7.59
N SER A 129 11.12 -16.34 -8.10
CA SER A 129 10.36 -17.51 -7.61
C SER A 129 10.73 -17.91 -6.18
N ALA A 130 11.86 -17.40 -5.66
CA ALA A 130 12.30 -17.58 -4.27
C ALA A 130 11.54 -16.68 -3.27
N ASN A 131 10.83 -15.65 -3.74
CA ASN A 131 10.00 -14.80 -2.89
C ASN A 131 8.90 -15.62 -2.24
N ARG A 132 8.52 -15.24 -1.02
CA ARG A 132 7.48 -15.93 -0.26
C ARG A 132 6.13 -15.24 -0.39
N ALA A 133 5.09 -16.03 -0.23
CA ALA A 133 3.74 -15.55 -0.08
C ALA A 133 2.98 -16.43 0.90
N MET A 134 1.95 -15.86 1.51
CA MET A 134 0.98 -16.60 2.30
C MET A 134 -0.15 -17.06 1.39
N VAL A 135 -0.63 -18.29 1.56
CA VAL A 135 -1.76 -18.81 0.79
C VAL A 135 -3.07 -18.25 1.35
N GLY A 136 -3.93 -17.76 0.46
CA GLY A 136 -5.27 -17.25 0.79
C GLY A 136 -5.46 -15.75 0.58
N ILE A 137 -6.64 -15.27 0.95
CA ILE A 137 -7.07 -13.87 0.84
C ILE A 137 -6.89 -13.20 2.21
N VAL A 138 -6.57 -11.90 2.25
CA VAL A 138 -6.52 -11.17 3.51
C VAL A 138 -7.91 -11.05 4.12
N ALA A 139 -8.06 -11.40 5.40
CA ALA A 139 -9.33 -11.31 6.11
C ALA A 139 -9.89 -9.88 6.18
N GLY A 140 -11.20 -9.78 6.41
CA GLY A 140 -11.89 -8.49 6.56
C GLY A 140 -12.36 -7.87 5.24
N GLY A 141 -12.65 -8.69 4.22
CA GLY A 141 -13.19 -8.22 2.93
C GLY A 141 -14.46 -7.40 3.07
N GLY A 142 -15.40 -7.82 3.91
CA GLY A 142 -16.69 -7.14 4.13
C GLY A 142 -16.62 -5.76 4.83
N ARG A 143 -15.41 -5.22 5.05
CA ARG A 143 -15.22 -3.88 5.65
C ARG A 143 -15.77 -2.77 4.76
N ILE A 144 -15.84 -2.99 3.45
CA ILE A 144 -16.35 -2.00 2.47
C ILE A 144 -17.87 -1.96 2.43
N ASP A 145 -18.55 -3.05 2.78
CA ASP A 145 -20.01 -3.17 2.71
C ASP A 145 -20.72 -2.34 3.78
N LYS A 146 -20.02 -2.03 4.88
CA LYS A 146 -20.58 -1.24 5.99
C LYS A 146 -20.61 0.27 5.64
N PRO A 147 -21.79 0.89 5.47
CA PRO A 147 -21.89 2.32 5.21
C PRO A 147 -21.53 3.14 6.47
N ILE A 148 -20.94 4.32 6.27
CA ILE A 148 -20.46 5.18 7.37
C ILE A 148 -21.64 5.89 8.08
N LEU A 149 -22.70 6.26 7.34
CA LEU A 149 -23.94 6.94 7.77
C LEU A 149 -23.78 8.30 8.49
N LYS A 150 -22.88 8.43 9.48
CA LYS A 150 -22.67 9.64 10.30
C LYS A 150 -21.23 10.13 10.22
N ALA A 151 -21.04 11.46 10.19
CA ALA A 151 -19.72 12.10 10.16
C ALA A 151 -18.84 11.74 11.37
N GLY A 152 -19.42 11.60 12.56
CA GLY A 152 -18.66 11.18 13.77
C GLY A 152 -18.01 9.79 13.63
N ARG A 153 -18.65 8.86 12.91
CA ARG A 153 -18.03 7.55 12.61
C ARG A 153 -16.86 7.69 11.64
N ALA A 154 -16.96 8.61 10.69
CA ALA A 154 -15.86 8.95 9.79
C ALA A 154 -14.67 9.50 10.58
N TYR A 155 -14.92 10.43 11.50
CA TYR A 155 -13.88 10.99 12.39
C TYR A 155 -13.08 9.91 13.09
N HIS A 156 -13.74 8.98 13.82
CA HIS A 156 -13.03 7.91 14.52
C HIS A 156 -12.29 6.95 13.58
N LYS A 157 -12.86 6.65 12.40
CA LYS A 157 -12.22 5.81 11.38
C LYS A 157 -10.95 6.45 10.81
N TYR A 158 -10.95 7.75 10.56
CA TYR A 158 -9.81 8.46 9.99
C TYR A 158 -8.80 8.91 11.05
N LYS A 159 -9.21 9.14 12.30
CA LYS A 159 -8.35 9.54 13.43
C LYS A 159 -7.19 8.58 13.69
N VAL A 160 -7.42 7.28 13.53
CA VAL A 160 -6.38 6.25 13.73
C VAL A 160 -5.42 6.18 12.54
N LYS A 161 -5.81 6.75 11.39
CA LYS A 161 -5.00 6.78 10.17
C LYS A 161 -4.25 8.10 10.10
N ARG A 162 -3.15 8.12 9.33
CA ARG A 162 -2.43 9.37 9.02
C ARG A 162 -3.20 10.27 8.03
N ASN A 163 -4.43 9.89 7.66
CA ASN A 163 -5.24 10.66 6.73
C ASN A 163 -5.80 11.87 7.45
N CYS A 164 -5.58 13.05 6.89
CA CYS A 164 -6.27 14.27 7.29
C CYS A 164 -7.76 14.14 6.97
N TRP A 165 -8.59 14.26 8.01
CA TRP A 165 -10.04 14.37 7.93
C TRP A 165 -10.51 15.40 8.96
N PRO A 166 -11.48 16.27 8.65
CA PRO A 166 -12.19 16.40 7.37
C PRO A 166 -11.33 17.02 6.26
N LYS A 167 -11.66 16.72 4.99
CA LYS A 167 -11.08 17.39 3.83
C LYS A 167 -12.06 18.40 3.27
N VAL A 168 -11.62 19.65 3.12
CA VAL A 168 -12.39 20.71 2.46
C VAL A 168 -12.12 20.64 0.96
N ARG A 169 -13.15 20.84 0.13
CA ARG A 169 -12.99 20.89 -1.33
C ARG A 169 -12.32 22.20 -1.73
N GLY A 170 -11.43 22.17 -2.71
CA GLY A 170 -10.76 23.38 -3.23
C GLY A 170 -11.71 24.48 -3.73
N VAL A 171 -12.90 24.11 -4.20
CA VAL A 171 -13.95 25.07 -4.64
C VAL A 171 -14.50 25.92 -3.49
N ALA A 172 -14.45 25.39 -2.26
CA ALA A 172 -14.92 26.11 -1.06
C ALA A 172 -13.80 26.93 -0.39
N MET A 173 -12.62 27.02 -1.01
CA MET A 173 -11.47 27.76 -0.51
C MET A 173 -11.35 29.12 -1.20
N ASN A 174 -10.51 29.99 -0.66
CA ASN A 174 -10.18 31.27 -1.29
C ASN A 174 -9.21 31.07 -2.48
N PRO A 175 -9.16 31.98 -3.47
CA PRO A 175 -8.22 31.88 -4.60
C PRO A 175 -6.74 31.74 -4.20
N VAL A 176 -6.37 32.28 -3.03
CA VAL A 176 -5.01 32.19 -2.48
C VAL A 176 -4.65 30.77 -2.00
N GLU A 177 -5.63 29.98 -1.60
CA GLU A 177 -5.43 28.64 -1.03
C GLU A 177 -5.54 27.54 -2.07
N HIS A 178 -6.42 27.70 -3.06
CA HIS A 178 -6.63 26.71 -4.10
C HIS A 178 -6.90 27.35 -5.47
N PRO A 179 -6.36 26.81 -6.58
CA PRO A 179 -6.59 27.33 -7.94
C PRO A 179 -8.06 27.36 -8.38
N HIS A 180 -8.92 26.59 -7.71
CA HIS A 180 -10.37 26.54 -7.96
C HIS A 180 -11.17 27.35 -6.91
N GLY A 181 -10.49 28.07 -6.02
CA GLY A 181 -11.11 28.86 -4.98
C GLY A 181 -11.58 30.23 -5.47
N GLY A 182 -12.61 30.78 -4.83
CA GLY A 182 -13.20 32.08 -5.13
C GLY A 182 -14.46 32.06 -6.01
N GLY A 183 -14.94 33.26 -6.35
CA GLY A 183 -16.21 33.47 -7.06
C GLY A 183 -17.39 33.73 -6.11
N ASN A 184 -18.29 34.63 -6.51
CA ASN A 184 -19.47 35.00 -5.69
C ASN A 184 -20.53 33.89 -5.61
N HIS A 185 -20.63 33.05 -6.64
CA HIS A 185 -21.56 31.93 -6.70
C HIS A 185 -20.79 30.63 -6.93
N GLN A 186 -21.39 29.50 -6.53
CA GLN A 186 -20.84 28.18 -6.86
C GLN A 186 -20.76 28.04 -8.38
N HIS A 187 -19.56 28.15 -8.91
CA HIS A 187 -19.31 27.95 -10.32
C HIS A 187 -18.77 26.53 -10.51
N ILE A 188 -19.29 25.83 -11.53
CA ILE A 188 -18.60 24.69 -12.09
C ILE A 188 -17.38 25.28 -12.80
N VAL A 189 -16.20 24.77 -12.51
CA VAL A 189 -14.98 25.21 -13.20
C VAL A 189 -15.10 24.79 -14.67
N ILE A 190 -15.65 25.66 -15.51
CA ILE A 190 -15.74 25.46 -16.96
C ILE A 190 -14.38 25.85 -17.53
N PHE A 191 -13.55 24.85 -17.81
CA PHE A 191 -12.42 25.02 -18.70
C PHE A 191 -12.88 24.95 -20.15
N HIS A 192 -12.22 25.72 -21.02
CA HIS A 192 -12.40 25.74 -22.47
C HIS A 192 -12.40 24.30 -23.04
N VAL A 193 -13.26 24.03 -24.02
CA VAL A 193 -13.79 22.71 -24.48
C VAL A 193 -12.76 21.78 -25.14
N ARG A 194 -11.54 21.62 -24.62
CA ARG A 194 -10.58 20.64 -25.18
C ARG A 194 -9.86 19.71 -24.21
N SER A 195 -9.96 19.89 -22.88
CA SER A 195 -9.40 18.92 -21.93
C SER A 195 -9.92 19.15 -20.51
N LYS A 196 -10.28 18.09 -19.78
CA LYS A 196 -10.81 18.16 -18.41
C LYS A 196 -9.65 18.29 -17.42
N ILE A 197 -8.97 19.43 -17.45
CA ILE A 197 -7.81 19.70 -16.61
C ILE A 197 -8.25 20.07 -15.19
N TYR A 198 -7.87 19.27 -14.19
CA TYR A 198 -7.99 19.61 -12.77
C TYR A 198 -6.63 20.02 -12.23
N ARG A 199 -6.51 21.16 -11.52
CA ARG A 199 -5.29 21.48 -10.78
C ARG A 199 -5.37 21.00 -9.33
N SER A 200 -4.29 20.39 -8.87
CA SER A 200 -4.08 20.11 -7.44
C SER A 200 -3.80 21.38 -6.64
N ASP A 201 -3.84 21.27 -5.31
CA ASP A 201 -3.46 22.33 -4.36
C ASP A 201 -2.07 22.95 -4.65
N PHE A 202 -1.17 22.21 -5.30
CA PHE A 202 0.19 22.65 -5.65
C PHE A 202 0.31 23.17 -7.10
N GLY A 203 -0.81 23.32 -7.83
CA GLY A 203 -0.83 23.84 -9.20
C GLY A 203 -0.50 22.82 -10.29
N HIS A 204 -0.15 21.57 -9.95
CA HIS A 204 0.04 20.51 -10.94
C HIS A 204 -1.28 20.18 -11.66
N LEU A 205 -1.23 20.13 -13.00
CA LEU A 205 -2.32 19.69 -13.85
C LEU A 205 -2.49 18.17 -13.73
N PHE A 206 -3.73 17.74 -13.54
CA PHE A 206 -4.20 16.36 -13.62
C PHE A 206 -5.39 16.37 -14.57
N ASP A 207 -5.24 15.87 -15.80
CA ASP A 207 -6.40 15.57 -16.63
C ASP A 207 -7.18 14.40 -16.00
N VAL A 208 -8.50 14.36 -16.17
CA VAL A 208 -9.31 13.17 -15.87
C VAL A 208 -8.99 12.11 -16.92
N GLY A 209 -7.84 11.47 -16.77
CA GLY A 209 -7.28 10.59 -17.79
C GLY A 209 -5.75 10.45 -17.76
N VAL A 210 -5.02 11.33 -17.05
CA VAL A 210 -3.55 11.22 -16.96
C VAL A 210 -3.15 9.98 -16.16
N ARG A 211 -2.52 9.04 -16.85
CA ARG A 211 -1.88 7.89 -16.22
C ARG A 211 -0.54 8.30 -15.63
N VAL A 212 -0.52 8.63 -14.34
CA VAL A 212 0.73 8.87 -13.61
C VAL A 212 1.45 7.54 -13.39
N GLU A 213 2.40 7.22 -14.27
CA GLU A 213 3.29 6.07 -14.08
C GLU A 213 4.44 6.47 -13.15
N VAL A 214 4.60 5.75 -12.04
CA VAL A 214 5.77 5.88 -11.16
C VAL A 214 6.89 5.05 -11.78
N VAL A 215 7.85 5.71 -12.43
CA VAL A 215 9.04 5.05 -13.01
C VAL A 215 10.16 5.03 -11.96
N GLU A 216 10.64 3.84 -11.57
CA GLU A 216 11.83 3.71 -10.73
C GLU A 216 13.09 4.08 -11.55
N HIS A 217 13.88 5.03 -11.04
CA HIS A 217 15.12 5.44 -11.69
C HIS A 217 16.21 4.36 -11.52
N PRO A 218 16.95 3.96 -12.59
CA PRO A 218 17.88 2.82 -12.50
C PRO A 218 19.13 3.05 -11.63
N SER A 219 19.48 4.28 -11.26
CA SER A 219 20.85 4.62 -10.84
C SER A 219 21.04 5.12 -9.41
N ARG A 220 20.01 5.21 -8.55
CA ARG A 220 20.20 5.60 -7.13
C ARG A 220 19.19 4.91 -6.19
N ASN A 221 19.66 4.51 -5.01
CA ASN A 221 18.91 3.90 -3.89
C ASN A 221 17.82 4.82 -3.26
N SER A 222 17.24 5.76 -4.01
CA SER A 222 16.21 6.69 -3.56
C SER A 222 15.05 6.71 -4.56
N ILE A 223 13.82 6.48 -4.06
CA ILE A 223 12.58 6.59 -4.85
C ILE A 223 12.38 8.05 -5.22
N ARG A 224 12.77 8.45 -6.45
CA ARG A 224 12.23 9.66 -7.10
C ARG A 224 11.03 9.21 -7.92
N CYS A 225 9.86 9.76 -7.63
CA CYS A 225 8.67 9.57 -8.46
C CYS A 225 8.82 10.45 -9.70
N VAL A 226 9.22 9.88 -10.84
CA VAL A 226 9.04 10.55 -12.13
C VAL A 226 7.58 10.35 -12.50
N VAL A 227 6.81 11.44 -12.56
CA VAL A 227 5.43 11.45 -13.07
C VAL A 227 5.53 11.59 -14.58
N ARG A 228 5.32 10.51 -15.33
CA ARG A 228 5.07 10.61 -16.77
C ARG A 228 3.58 10.80 -17.02
N CYS A 229 3.26 11.76 -17.88
CA CYS A 229 1.91 12.04 -18.35
C CYS A 229 1.79 11.44 -19.76
N GLN A 230 1.02 10.37 -19.93
CA GLN A 230 0.61 9.90 -21.25
C GLN A 230 -0.78 10.46 -21.52
N ASP A 231 -0.89 11.35 -22.50
CA ASP A 231 -2.17 11.74 -23.08
C ASP A 231 -2.66 10.62 -24.00
N VAL A 232 -3.92 10.23 -23.85
CA VAL A 232 -4.49 9.04 -24.51
C VAL A 232 -4.71 9.27 -26.02
N ASP A 233 -4.62 10.51 -26.51
CA ASP A 233 -5.00 10.83 -27.89
C ASP A 233 -3.87 11.33 -28.80
N HIS A 234 -2.64 11.59 -28.30
CA HIS A 234 -1.50 11.94 -29.15
C HIS A 234 -0.16 11.38 -28.66
N LEU A 235 0.54 10.68 -29.57
CA LEU A 235 1.94 10.24 -29.46
C LEU A 235 2.89 11.45 -29.43
N SER A 236 2.95 12.16 -28.30
CA SER A 236 4.02 13.12 -28.04
C SER A 236 4.48 13.02 -26.58
N ASP A 237 5.70 12.50 -26.39
CA ASP A 237 6.38 12.44 -25.10
C ASP A 237 6.74 13.86 -24.63
N VAL A 238 6.01 14.41 -23.65
CA VAL A 238 6.42 15.65 -22.97
C VAL A 238 7.18 15.28 -21.70
N VAL A 239 8.52 15.38 -21.76
CA VAL A 239 9.40 15.24 -20.61
C VAL A 239 9.46 16.56 -19.85
N LEU A 240 8.62 16.74 -18.83
CA LEU A 240 8.77 17.84 -17.87
C LEU A 240 9.80 17.44 -16.80
N LEU A 241 11.07 17.79 -17.05
CA LEU A 241 12.13 17.79 -16.02
C LEU A 241 11.89 18.97 -15.08
N HIS A 242 11.33 18.72 -13.89
CA HIS A 242 11.38 19.69 -12.79
C HIS A 242 12.28 19.16 -11.67
N GLU A 243 13.46 19.77 -11.55
CA GLU A 243 14.42 19.54 -10.49
C GLU A 243 13.90 20.24 -9.22
N LEU A 244 13.45 19.48 -8.22
CA LEU A 244 13.30 19.98 -6.85
C LEU A 244 14.16 19.10 -5.95
N ALA A 245 15.29 19.67 -5.51
CA ALA A 245 16.21 19.06 -4.58
C ALA A 245 15.48 18.74 -3.25
N ALA A 246 15.63 17.50 -2.78
CA ALA A 246 14.94 16.97 -1.60
C ALA A 246 15.37 17.59 -0.25
N GLN A 247 16.19 18.65 -0.25
CA GLN A 247 16.63 19.33 0.96
C GLN A 247 15.64 20.41 1.43
N ASP A 248 14.93 21.09 0.52
CA ASP A 248 14.10 22.25 0.85
C ASP A 248 12.76 21.91 1.53
N VAL A 249 12.21 20.71 1.29
CA VAL A 249 10.90 20.33 1.84
C VAL A 249 10.95 20.14 3.37
N SER A 250 12.10 19.71 3.90
CA SER A 250 12.29 19.54 5.34
C SER A 250 12.48 20.87 6.08
N GLU A 251 13.10 21.85 5.42
CA GLU A 251 13.39 23.17 5.98
C GLU A 251 12.17 24.09 5.95
N ILE A 252 11.33 23.98 4.91
CA ILE A 252 10.02 24.64 4.83
C ILE A 252 9.07 24.13 5.93
N TYR A 253 9.07 22.82 6.23
CA TYR A 253 8.25 22.28 7.32
C TYR A 253 8.78 22.68 8.71
N ARG A 254 10.11 22.76 8.92
CA ARG A 254 10.70 23.26 10.19
C ARG A 254 10.39 24.73 10.44
N ASN A 255 10.52 25.58 9.41
CA ASN A 255 10.31 27.02 9.55
C ASN A 255 8.84 27.39 9.77
N ARG A 256 7.90 26.59 9.24
CA ARG A 256 6.45 26.76 9.49
C ARG A 256 6.04 26.32 10.90
N TRP A 257 6.73 25.35 11.50
CA TRP A 257 6.48 24.91 12.89
C TRP A 257 6.99 25.90 13.93
N ARG A 258 8.14 26.55 13.69
CA ARG A 258 8.73 27.56 14.59
C ARG A 258 7.89 28.84 14.70
N LYS A 259 7.14 29.21 13.65
CA LYS A 259 6.24 30.38 13.68
C LYS A 259 4.92 30.14 14.42
N LYS A 260 4.46 28.89 14.55
CA LYS A 260 3.18 28.55 15.19
C LYS A 260 3.23 28.40 16.72
N THR A 261 4.42 28.47 17.33
CA THR A 261 4.63 28.18 18.77
C THR A 261 5.03 29.39 19.63
N ARG A 262 5.02 30.62 19.09
CA ARG A 262 5.13 31.82 19.93
C ARG A 262 3.74 32.25 20.39
N PRO A 263 3.44 32.27 21.70
CA PRO A 263 2.24 32.93 22.19
C PRO A 263 2.47 34.44 22.06
N GLU A 264 1.63 35.11 21.28
CA GLU A 264 1.65 36.57 21.16
C GLU A 264 1.27 37.18 22.52
N ARG A 265 2.21 37.91 23.14
CA ARG A 265 1.93 38.75 24.30
C ARG A 265 1.04 39.89 23.84
N GLY A 266 -0.10 40.03 24.50
CA GLY A 266 -1.02 41.14 24.29
C GLY A 266 -0.40 42.49 24.61
N ARG A 267 -0.86 43.49 23.85
CA ARG A 267 -1.12 44.85 24.27
C ARG A 267 -2.36 45.32 23.53
#